data_AF-A0A8D2GK79-F1
#
_entry.id   AF-A0A8D2GK79-F1
#
_cell.length_a   1.000
_cell.length_b   1.000
_cell.length_c   1.000
_cell.angle_alpha   90.00
_cell.angle_beta   90.00
_cell.angle_gamma   90.00
#
_symmetry.space_group_name_H-M   'P 1'
#
loop_
_entity.id
_entity.type
_entity.pdbx_description
1 polymer ?
#
loop_
_entity_poly.entity_id
_entity_poly.type
_entity_poly.pdbx_seq_one_letter_code
_entity_poly.pdbx_strand_id
1 'polypeptide(L)'
;MGPVLSLGKAPRKQLATKAARKSAPSSGGVKKPHRYRPGTVALREIRRYQKSTELLIRKLPFQPLVRQIAQDFKTDPLPSSWDYRRPPPRPASFLYF
;
A
#
# COMPACT_ATOMS: atom_id res chain seq x y z
N MET A 1 -60.28 46.30 -19.75
CA MET A 1 -59.07 46.44 -18.92
C MET A 1 -59.31 45.69 -17.61
N GLY A 2 -58.76 44.47 -17.47
CA GLY A 2 -58.88 43.63 -16.29
C GLY A 2 -57.83 42.49 -16.37
N PRO A 3 -57.15 42.14 -15.27
CA PRO A 3 -55.78 41.64 -15.32
C PRO A 3 -55.68 40.16 -15.69
N VAL A 4 -54.67 39.82 -16.49
CA VAL A 4 -54.29 38.44 -16.83
C VAL A 4 -53.63 37.82 -15.60
N LEU A 5 -54.26 36.80 -15.01
CA LEU A 5 -53.69 36.02 -13.92
C LEU A 5 -52.49 35.21 -14.44
N SER A 6 -51.29 35.49 -13.91
CA SER A 6 -50.09 34.73 -14.20
C SER A 6 -50.16 33.35 -13.56
N LEU A 7 -50.25 32.29 -14.37
CA LEU A 7 -50.07 30.92 -13.90
C LEU A 7 -48.63 30.74 -13.38
N GLY A 8 -48.49 30.56 -12.07
CA GLY A 8 -47.23 30.23 -11.42
C GLY A 8 -46.60 28.96 -12.01
N LYS A 9 -45.35 29.05 -12.45
CA LYS A 9 -44.54 27.86 -12.76
C LYS A 9 -44.20 27.15 -11.44
N ALA A 10 -44.80 25.99 -11.21
CA ALA A 10 -44.37 25.09 -10.14
C ALA A 10 -42.94 24.58 -10.42
N PRO A 11 -42.11 24.36 -9.38
CA PRO A 11 -40.78 23.80 -9.57
C PRO A 11 -40.90 22.35 -10.05
N ARG A 12 -40.58 22.13 -11.32
CA ARG A 12 -40.55 20.81 -11.94
C ARG A 12 -39.50 19.98 -11.21
N LYS A 13 -39.93 18.93 -10.49
CA LYS A 13 -39.02 17.89 -9.96
C LYS A 13 -38.14 17.40 -11.11
N GLN A 14 -36.86 17.73 -11.08
CA GLN A 14 -35.88 17.09 -11.95
C GLN A 14 -35.71 15.66 -11.45
N LEU A 15 -36.40 14.72 -12.12
CA LEU A 15 -36.04 13.33 -12.06
C LEU A 15 -34.61 13.23 -12.59
N ALA A 16 -33.67 12.87 -11.72
CA ALA A 16 -32.29 12.67 -12.08
C ALA A 16 -32.22 11.74 -13.30
N THR A 17 -31.72 12.26 -14.42
CA THR A 17 -31.40 11.44 -15.59
C THR A 17 -30.23 10.54 -15.18
N LYS A 18 -30.57 9.30 -14.79
CA LYS A 18 -29.61 8.22 -14.61
C LYS A 18 -28.80 8.14 -15.90
N ALA A 19 -27.54 8.57 -15.86
CA ALA A 19 -26.64 8.47 -17.00
C ALA A 19 -26.61 6.99 -17.43
N ALA A 20 -27.20 6.70 -18.58
CA ALA A 20 -27.11 5.39 -19.19
C ALA A 20 -25.64 5.18 -19.58
N ARG A 21 -24.87 4.56 -18.67
CA ARG A 21 -23.55 4.04 -19.02
C ARG A 21 -23.79 3.02 -20.13
N LYS A 22 -23.28 3.30 -21.33
CA LYS A 22 -23.28 2.39 -22.47
C LYS A 22 -22.86 1.00 -21.98
N SER A 23 -23.82 0.09 -21.89
CA SER A 23 -23.61 -1.30 -21.50
C SER A 23 -24.59 -2.16 -22.30
N ALA A 24 -24.34 -2.19 -23.60
CA ALA A 24 -24.73 -3.33 -24.42
C ALA A 24 -23.43 -3.83 -25.07
N PRO A 25 -22.91 -5.02 -24.74
CA PRO A 25 -21.90 -5.63 -25.58
C PRO A 25 -22.57 -5.91 -26.93
N SER A 26 -22.06 -5.29 -28.00
CA SER A 26 -22.30 -5.75 -29.37
C SER A 26 -22.05 -7.26 -29.40
N SER A 27 -22.93 -8.03 -30.03
CA SER A 27 -22.89 -9.49 -30.12
C SER A 27 -21.53 -9.99 -30.61
N GLY A 28 -20.64 -10.27 -29.66
CA GLY A 28 -19.26 -10.63 -29.96
C GLY A 28 -18.47 -10.76 -28.67
N GLY A 29 -18.60 -11.92 -28.03
CA GLY A 29 -17.72 -12.47 -26.98
C GLY A 29 -17.26 -11.53 -25.86
N VAL A 30 -17.57 -11.86 -24.60
CA VAL A 30 -16.98 -11.19 -23.43
C VAL A 30 -15.46 -11.15 -23.58
N LYS A 31 -14.87 -9.95 -23.70
CA LYS A 31 -13.41 -9.78 -23.74
C LYS A 31 -12.83 -10.43 -22.49
N LYS A 32 -11.87 -11.33 -22.67
CA LYS A 32 -11.17 -12.00 -21.56
C LYS A 32 -10.60 -10.94 -20.61
N PRO A 33 -10.71 -11.12 -19.29
CA PRO A 33 -10.07 -10.22 -18.33
C PRO A 33 -8.57 -10.10 -18.63
N HIS A 34 -8.06 -8.86 -18.61
CA HIS A 34 -6.64 -8.62 -18.83
C HIS A 34 -5.82 -9.26 -17.71
N ARG A 35 -4.88 -10.14 -18.07
CA ARG A 35 -3.93 -10.75 -17.15
C ARG A 35 -2.52 -10.28 -17.49
N TYR A 36 -1.82 -9.75 -16.49
CA TYR A 36 -0.42 -9.36 -16.64
C TYR A 36 0.48 -10.59 -16.87
N ARG A 37 1.58 -10.38 -17.59
CA ARG A 37 2.61 -11.40 -17.76
C ARG A 37 3.28 -11.70 -16.40
N PRO A 38 3.78 -12.93 -16.18
CA PRO A 38 4.58 -13.22 -15.01
C PRO A 38 5.75 -12.22 -14.92
N GLY A 39 6.08 -11.79 -13.70
CA GLY A 39 7.11 -10.79 -13.44
C GLY A 39 6.66 -9.33 -13.55
N THR A 40 5.62 -9.01 -14.34
CA THR A 40 5.17 -7.60 -14.48
C THR A 40 4.68 -7.01 -13.16
N VAL A 41 3.88 -7.76 -12.41
CA VAL A 41 3.37 -7.33 -11.09
C VAL A 41 4.50 -7.28 -10.06
N ALA A 42 5.38 -8.29 -10.07
CA ALA A 42 6.51 -8.37 -9.14
C ALA A 42 7.47 -7.18 -9.29
N LEU A 43 7.86 -6.82 -10.52
CA LEU A 43 8.73 -5.67 -10.77
C LEU A 43 8.09 -4.34 -10.31
N ARG A 44 6.77 -4.22 -10.46
CA ARG A 44 6.02 -3.06 -9.98
C ARG A 44 6.03 -2.98 -8.44
N GLU A 45 5.87 -4.11 -7.77
CA GLU A 45 5.92 -4.20 -6.30
C GLU A 45 7.32 -3.91 -5.76
N ILE A 46 8.38 -4.46 -6.36
CA ILE A 46 9.77 -4.17 -6.00
C ILE A 46 10.04 -2.66 -6.08
N ARG A 47 9.68 -2.03 -7.21
CA ARG A 47 9.85 -0.57 -7.39
C ARG A 47 9.04 0.23 -6.38
N ARG A 48 7.82 -0.22 -6.03
CA ARG A 48 6.98 0.43 -5.02
C ARG A 48 7.63 0.38 -3.65
N TYR A 49 8.07 -0.80 -3.20
CA TYR A 49 8.64 -1.01 -1.85
C TYR A 49 10.06 -0.48 -1.69
N GLN A 50 10.81 -0.31 -2.78
CA GLN A 50 12.10 0.39 -2.73
C GLN A 50 11.92 1.91 -2.65
N LYS A 51 10.79 2.44 -3.12
CA LYS A 51 10.49 3.88 -3.08
C LYS A 51 9.90 4.33 -1.74
N SER A 52 9.11 3.47 -1.10
CA SER A 52 8.52 3.74 0.22
C SER A 52 9.27 3.01 1.32
N THR A 53 9.02 3.40 2.56
CA THR A 53 9.55 2.75 3.77
C THR A 53 8.42 2.27 4.68
N GLU A 54 7.28 1.91 4.10
CA GLU A 54 6.13 1.39 4.85
C GLU A 54 6.42 -0.01 5.42
N LEU A 55 5.85 -0.31 6.58
CA LEU A 55 5.99 -1.63 7.19
C LEU A 55 5.26 -2.67 6.35
N LEU A 56 5.98 -3.68 5.87
CA LEU A 56 5.41 -4.78 5.08
C LEU A 56 4.63 -5.78 5.95
N ILE A 57 5.02 -5.90 7.22
CA ILE A 57 4.37 -6.75 8.22
C ILE A 57 3.51 -5.87 9.12
N ARG A 58 2.26 -6.26 9.36
CA ARG A 58 1.35 -5.53 10.24
C ARG A 58 1.86 -5.56 11.68
N LYS A 59 1.74 -4.42 12.38
CA LYS A 59 2.24 -4.27 13.76
C LYS A 59 1.60 -5.24 14.75
N LEU A 60 0.26 -5.34 14.74
CA LEU A 60 -0.49 -6.11 15.74
C LEU A 60 -0.13 -7.62 15.77
N PRO A 61 -0.12 -8.36 14.65
CA PRO A 61 0.26 -9.78 14.68
C PRO A 61 1.75 -10.01 14.97
N PHE A 62 2.62 -9.01 14.72
CA PHE A 62 4.06 -9.12 15.00
C PHE A 62 4.40 -8.80 16.47
N GLN A 63 3.58 -8.00 17.14
CA GLN A 63 3.83 -7.55 18.51
C GLN A 63 3.93 -8.68 19.56
N PRO A 64 3.10 -9.75 19.55
CA PRO A 64 3.25 -10.87 20.47
C PRO A 64 4.60 -11.58 20.34
N LEU A 65 5.09 -11.75 19.11
CA LEU A 65 6.38 -12.39 18.85
C LEU A 65 7.52 -11.58 19.47
N VAL A 66 7.51 -10.26 19.32
CA VAL A 66 8.51 -9.37 19.94
C VAL A 66 8.48 -9.49 21.47
N ARG A 67 7.29 -9.57 22.07
CA ARG A 67 7.15 -9.71 23.53
C ARG A 67 7.67 -11.04 24.03
N GLN A 68 7.38 -12.14 23.32
CA GLN A 68 7.89 -13.47 23.65
C GLN A 68 9.42 -13.48 23.65
N ILE A 69 10.03 -13.06 22.55
CA ILE A 69 11.50 -12.99 22.42
C ILE A 69 12.10 -12.08 23.52
N ALA A 70 11.51 -10.91 23.74
CA ALA A 70 12.01 -9.98 24.78
C ALA A 70 11.88 -10.54 26.20
N GLN A 71 10.95 -11.46 26.46
CA GLN A 71 10.83 -12.11 27.76
C GLN A 71 11.99 -13.10 27.98
N ASP A 72 12.39 -13.82 26.95
CA ASP A 72 13.49 -14.80 26.99
C ASP A 72 14.86 -14.14 27.27
N PHE A 73 15.05 -12.89 26.84
CA PHE A 73 16.30 -12.15 27.05
C PHE A 73 16.38 -11.35 28.36
N LYS A 74 15.32 -11.30 29.18
CA LYS A 74 15.37 -10.58 30.47
C LYS A 74 16.23 -11.29 31.52
N THR A 75 16.46 -12.60 31.35
CA THR A 75 17.16 -13.43 32.33
C THR A 75 18.63 -13.63 32.02
N ASP A 76 19.03 -13.56 30.74
CA ASP A 76 20.41 -13.78 30.31
C ASP A 76 20.93 -12.61 29.47
N PRO A 77 21.90 -11.82 29.98
CA PRO A 77 22.56 -10.80 29.17
C PRO A 77 23.31 -11.45 28.00
N LEU A 78 23.26 -10.80 26.83
CA LEU A 78 23.91 -11.28 25.62
C LEU A 78 25.40 -11.62 25.91
N PRO A 79 25.94 -12.69 25.32
CA PRO A 79 27.35 -13.04 25.52
C PRO A 79 28.22 -11.86 25.10
N SER A 80 29.23 -11.51 25.91
CA SER A 80 30.13 -10.37 25.65
C SER A 80 30.84 -10.45 24.28
N SER A 81 30.84 -11.62 23.62
CA SER A 81 31.34 -11.83 22.27
C SER A 81 30.48 -11.20 21.17
N TRP A 82 29.23 -10.82 21.45
CA TRP A 82 28.32 -10.14 20.51
C TRP A 82 28.48 -8.62 20.52
N ASP A 83 29.52 -8.10 21.18
CA ASP A 83 29.86 -6.69 21.20
C ASP A 83 30.50 -6.25 19.86
N TYR A 84 29.69 -6.26 18.79
CA TYR A 84 30.07 -5.73 17.47
C TYR A 84 30.33 -4.22 17.47
N ARG A 85 30.06 -3.54 18.59
CA ARG A 85 30.38 -2.11 18.76
C ARG A 85 31.87 -1.90 19.05
N ARG A 86 32.64 -2.95 19.39
CA ARG A 86 34.10 -2.83 19.45
C ARG A 86 34.65 -2.58 18.03
N PRO A 87 35.32 -1.45 17.79
CA PRO A 87 35.99 -1.22 16.51
C PRO A 87 37.02 -2.35 16.31
N PRO A 88 37.11 -2.92 15.09
CA PRO A 88 38.11 -3.94 14.80
C PRO A 88 39.50 -3.38 15.13
N PRO A 89 40.41 -4.19 15.69
CA PRO A 89 41.78 -3.73 15.91
C PRO A 89 42.32 -3.22 14.57
N ARG A 90 42.78 -1.96 14.55
CA ARG A 90 43.40 -1.40 13.34
C ARG A 90 44.57 -2.33 13.00
N PRO A 91 44.68 -2.83 11.76
CA PRO A 91 45.86 -3.58 11.37
C PRO A 91 47.08 -2.69 11.68
N ALA A 92 48.06 -3.27 12.37
CA ALA A 92 49.35 -2.60 12.54
C ALA A 92 49.81 -2.14 11.16
N SER A 93 50.20 -0.88 11.04
CA SER A 93 50.56 -0.24 9.77
C SER A 93 51.54 -1.12 9.00
N PHE A 94 51.02 -1.88 8.04
CA PHE A 94 51.84 -2.46 7.00
C PHE A 94 52.26 -1.28 6.14
N LEU A 95 53.44 -0.76 6.47
CA LEU A 95 54.18 0.16 5.63
C LEU A 95 54.34 -0.55 4.28
N TYR A 96 53.48 -0.20 3.32
CA TYR A 96 53.68 -0.54 1.93
C TYR A 96 54.82 0.36 1.46
N PHE A 97 55.99 -0.24 1.28
CA PHE A 97 57.12 0.34 0.55
C PHE A 97 56.72 0.67 -0.88
#